data_AF-A0A7J9KMB8-F1
#
_entry.id   AF-A0A7J9KMB8-F1
#
_cell.length_a   1.000
_cell.length_b   1.000
_cell.length_c   1.000
_cell.angle_alpha   90.00
_cell.angle_beta   90.00
_cell.angle_gamma   90.00
#
_symmetry.space_group_name_H-M   'P 1'
#
loop_
_entity.id
_entity.type
_entity.pdbx_description
1 polymer ?
#
loop_
_entity_poly.entity_id
_entity_poly.type
_entity_poly.pdbx_seq_one_letter_code
_entity_poly.pdbx_strand_id
1 'polypeptide(L)'
;MGIGMVSRLTPKKNQNLWIFLKPLTPGLWLTIVGVYVLSALFIWLIERPASVEQQTRQSNGEIGRMFGFSFSIFVFAHWEKLSSNLSRSVVVLWVFVVFILGSNYTATLTSMMTVQQIEFNSGKSTVGRGAGPVAQEAIGNPNFPNSHSKSIRLTSLEEYVKALSEGSKNGGVSALIEEMPYINVLVEKYPTRFSKVGHVMPTTNGFGFAFRKGSPIAHDISREIAKLREDGTLQRLENEWFKNPITDFDSRNTSDSVNPLTVRDFGGLFIINGIFLAITCFLFLTSLLYKNFHVMKEWGRLVKQYICMKIFKNKRDANAVHPKLDNL
;
A
#
# COMPACT_ATOMS: atom_id res chain seq x y z
N MET A 1 -29.56 8.87 21.65
CA MET A 1 -30.32 7.77 21.05
C MET A 1 -30.60 8.15 19.61
N GLY A 2 -30.25 7.31 18.67
CA GLY A 2 -30.29 7.63 17.24
C GLY A 2 -30.00 6.38 16.43
N ILE A 3 -30.03 6.50 15.11
CA ILE A 3 -29.76 5.38 14.21
C ILE A 3 -28.30 5.48 13.75
N GLY A 4 -27.62 4.34 13.76
CA GLY A 4 -26.25 4.23 13.33
C GLY A 4 -26.06 3.19 12.26
N MET A 5 -24.85 3.19 11.72
CA MET A 5 -24.38 2.14 10.85
C MET A 5 -23.12 1.53 11.47
N VAL A 6 -23.02 0.22 11.39
CA VAL A 6 -21.84 -0.53 11.80
C VAL A 6 -21.38 -1.40 10.64
N SER A 7 -20.07 -1.46 10.41
CA SER A 7 -19.49 -2.32 9.40
C SER A 7 -18.37 -3.15 9.98
N ARG A 8 -17.97 -4.18 9.24
CA ARG A 8 -16.77 -4.94 9.54
C ARG A 8 -15.53 -4.09 9.32
N LEU A 9 -14.61 -4.13 10.28
CA LEU A 9 -13.23 -3.71 10.09
C LEU A 9 -12.57 -4.73 9.16
N THR A 10 -12.30 -4.31 7.94
CA THR A 10 -11.49 -5.12 7.03
C THR A 10 -10.03 -4.95 7.42
N PRO A 11 -9.30 -6.02 7.78
CA PRO A 11 -7.86 -5.92 7.90
C PRO A 11 -7.30 -5.41 6.57
N LYS A 12 -6.32 -4.51 6.65
CA LYS A 12 -5.68 -3.81 5.53
C LYS A 12 -5.57 -4.74 4.33
N LYS A 13 -6.45 -4.52 3.34
CA LYS A 13 -6.71 -5.45 2.24
C LYS A 13 -5.44 -5.65 1.43
N ASN A 14 -4.83 -6.81 1.65
CA ASN A 14 -3.68 -7.39 1.00
C ASN A 14 -2.42 -6.52 0.96
N GLN A 15 -1.37 -7.09 1.56
CA GLN A 15 0.03 -6.71 1.43
C GLN A 15 0.42 -6.80 -0.05
N ASN A 16 0.12 -5.74 -0.79
CA ASN A 16 0.52 -5.59 -2.17
C ASN A 16 2.02 -5.34 -2.16
N LEU A 17 2.80 -6.26 -2.75
CA LEU A 17 4.24 -6.10 -3.03
C LEU A 17 4.60 -4.74 -3.67
N TRP A 18 3.60 -4.10 -4.28
CA TRP A 18 3.68 -2.85 -5.03
C TRP A 18 3.07 -1.65 -4.27
N ILE A 19 2.98 -1.69 -2.94
CA ILE A 19 2.38 -0.61 -2.15
C ILE A 19 3.08 0.74 -2.39
N PHE A 20 4.38 0.72 -2.70
CA PHE A 20 5.17 1.92 -3.01
C PHE A 20 4.73 2.64 -4.30
N LEU A 21 4.00 2.00 -5.21
CA LEU A 21 3.47 2.66 -6.41
C LEU A 21 2.11 3.31 -6.20
N LYS A 22 1.36 2.92 -5.16
CA LYS A 22 -0.01 3.41 -4.89
C LYS A 22 -0.14 4.89 -4.51
N PRO A 23 0.83 5.55 -3.86
CA PRO A 23 0.68 6.95 -3.44
C PRO A 23 0.48 7.92 -4.62
N LEU A 24 0.93 7.54 -5.81
CA LEU A 24 0.89 8.36 -7.02
C LEU A 24 0.08 7.63 -8.09
N THR A 25 -0.80 8.35 -8.80
CA THR A 25 -1.58 7.76 -9.89
C THR A 25 -0.67 7.44 -11.09
N PRO A 26 -1.01 6.44 -11.92
CA PRO A 26 -0.23 6.14 -13.13
C PRO A 26 -0.07 7.34 -14.06
N GLY A 27 -1.11 8.18 -14.17
CA GLY A 27 -1.03 9.43 -14.93
C GLY A 27 0.04 10.37 -14.38
N LEU A 28 0.11 10.54 -13.05
CA LEU A 28 1.10 11.40 -12.42
C LEU A 28 2.53 10.85 -12.61
N TRP A 29 2.73 9.53 -12.49
CA TRP A 29 4.00 8.89 -12.82
C TRP A 29 4.46 9.20 -14.25
N LEU A 30 3.56 9.09 -15.23
CA LEU A 30 3.86 9.41 -16.62
C LEU A 30 4.19 10.90 -16.81
N THR A 31 3.48 11.80 -16.12
CA THR A 31 3.80 13.24 -16.19
C THR A 31 5.17 13.56 -15.61
N ILE A 32 5.60 12.91 -14.51
CA ILE A 32 6.93 13.09 -13.94
C ILE A 32 8.00 12.67 -14.95
N VAL A 33 7.82 11.50 -15.58
CA VAL A 33 8.73 11.01 -16.64
C VAL A 33 8.73 11.96 -17.85
N GLY A 34 7.57 12.46 -18.26
CA GLY A 34 7.45 13.41 -19.38
C GLY A 34 8.16 14.74 -19.10
N VAL A 35 7.89 15.36 -17.95
CA VAL A 35 8.53 16.62 -17.53
C VAL A 35 10.04 16.43 -17.34
N TYR A 36 10.46 15.27 -16.82
CA TYR A 36 11.87 14.90 -16.72
C TYR A 36 12.55 14.91 -18.10
N VAL A 37 11.97 14.21 -19.08
CA VAL A 37 12.52 14.14 -20.45
C VAL A 37 12.57 15.52 -21.10
N LEU A 38 11.50 16.31 -20.96
CA LEU A 38 11.45 17.68 -21.47
C LEU A 38 12.53 18.56 -20.84
N SER A 39 12.69 18.51 -19.52
CA SER A 39 13.70 19.31 -18.80
C SER A 39 15.12 18.92 -19.21
N ALA A 40 15.39 17.62 -19.38
CA ALA A 40 16.67 17.13 -19.89
C ALA A 40 16.92 17.62 -21.34
N LEU A 41 15.91 17.64 -22.20
CA LEU A 41 16.01 18.19 -23.57
C LEU A 41 16.27 19.71 -23.56
N PHE A 42 15.62 20.46 -22.66
CA PHE A 42 15.84 21.90 -22.52
C PHE A 42 17.27 22.22 -22.08
N ILE A 43 17.79 21.50 -21.08
CA ILE A 43 19.18 21.66 -20.63
C ILE A 43 20.15 21.30 -21.75
N TRP A 44 19.89 20.19 -22.46
CA TRP A 44 20.68 19.80 -23.61
C TRP A 44 20.70 20.89 -24.70
N LEU A 45 19.57 21.53 -24.98
CA LEU A 45 19.47 22.61 -25.98
C LEU A 45 20.25 23.87 -25.55
N ILE A 46 20.18 24.23 -24.26
CA ILE A 46 20.90 25.40 -23.70
C ILE A 46 22.41 25.17 -23.67
N GLU A 47 22.85 23.98 -23.29
CA GLU A 47 24.28 23.63 -23.16
C GLU A 47 24.87 23.02 -24.44
N ARG A 48 24.08 22.87 -25.51
CA ARG A 48 24.54 22.43 -26.85
C ARG A 48 25.74 23.23 -27.38
N PRO A 49 25.79 24.57 -27.26
CA PRO A 49 26.92 25.34 -27.77
C PRO A 49 28.23 25.07 -27.00
N ALA A 50 28.15 25.01 -25.67
CA ALA A 50 29.30 24.79 -24.79
C ALA A 50 29.81 23.34 -24.82
N SER A 51 28.90 22.38 -24.98
CA SER A 51 29.24 20.95 -25.06
C SER A 51 29.94 20.57 -26.37
N VAL A 52 29.57 21.18 -27.51
CA VAL A 52 30.23 20.93 -28.80
C VAL A 52 31.71 21.35 -28.78
N GLU A 53 32.05 22.43 -28.09
CA GLU A 53 33.43 22.92 -28.00
C GLU A 53 34.30 22.04 -27.09
N GLN A 54 33.77 21.59 -25.95
CA GLN A 54 34.46 20.66 -25.06
C GLN A 54 34.61 19.24 -25.67
N GLN A 55 33.69 18.85 -26.55
CA GLN A 55 33.62 17.54 -27.18
C GLN A 55 34.51 17.39 -28.42
N THR A 56 34.81 18.47 -29.12
CA THR A 56 35.77 18.46 -30.25
C THR A 56 37.18 18.05 -29.79
N ARG A 57 37.47 18.17 -28.48
CA ARG A 57 38.76 17.78 -27.86
C ARG A 57 38.81 16.31 -27.43
N GLN A 58 37.69 15.59 -27.34
CA GLN A 58 37.63 14.30 -26.66
C GLN A 58 36.69 13.28 -27.36
N SER A 59 37.17 12.79 -28.51
CA SER A 59 36.82 11.49 -29.13
C SER A 59 35.46 11.35 -29.85
N ASN A 60 35.58 10.86 -31.09
CA ASN A 60 34.53 10.26 -31.93
C ASN A 60 33.84 9.10 -31.19
N GLY A 61 32.51 9.16 -31.04
CA GLY A 61 31.71 7.99 -30.68
C GLY A 61 30.51 8.26 -29.76
N GLU A 62 29.33 8.09 -30.36
CA GLU A 62 28.09 7.61 -29.76
C GLU A 62 27.20 8.61 -29.00
N ILE A 63 26.08 8.94 -29.67
CA ILE A 63 24.87 9.58 -29.16
C ILE A 63 24.43 9.02 -27.78
N GLY A 64 24.68 7.74 -27.49
CA GLY A 64 24.41 7.13 -26.18
C GLY A 64 25.16 7.77 -25.00
N ARG A 65 26.42 8.22 -25.19
CA ARG A 65 27.16 8.94 -24.14
C ARG A 65 26.68 10.38 -23.95
N MET A 66 26.16 11.01 -25.01
CA MET A 66 25.58 12.36 -24.95
C MET A 66 24.29 12.37 -24.12
N PHE A 67 23.42 11.38 -24.33
CA PHE A 67 22.20 11.20 -23.54
C PHE A 67 22.52 10.74 -22.11
N GLY A 68 23.47 9.82 -21.92
CA GLY A 68 23.88 9.35 -20.60
C GLY A 68 24.47 10.45 -19.71
N PHE A 69 25.29 11.35 -20.27
CA PHE A 69 25.87 12.47 -19.53
C PHE A 69 24.79 13.48 -19.09
N SER A 70 23.85 13.82 -19.99
CA SER A 70 22.73 14.71 -19.68
C SER A 70 21.79 14.12 -18.63
N PHE A 71 21.55 12.80 -18.69
CA PHE A 71 20.76 12.05 -17.71
C PHE A 71 21.42 12.01 -16.32
N SER A 72 22.75 11.79 -16.26
CA SER A 72 23.49 11.75 -14.98
C SER A 72 23.56 13.11 -14.28
N ILE A 73 23.70 14.22 -15.00
CA ILE A 73 23.73 15.58 -14.41
C ILE A 73 22.39 15.93 -13.75
N PHE A 74 21.29 15.47 -14.33
CA PHE A 74 19.94 15.81 -13.87
C PHE A 74 19.47 14.93 -12.69
N VAL A 75 20.03 13.72 -12.53
CA VAL A 75 19.73 12.79 -11.41
C VAL A 75 20.69 12.97 -10.23
N PHE A 76 21.99 13.21 -10.50
CA PHE A 76 22.98 13.54 -9.48
C PHE A 76 23.36 15.00 -9.64
N ALA A 77 22.74 15.87 -8.85
CA ALA A 77 22.88 17.32 -8.89
C ALA A 77 24.36 17.78 -8.81
N HIS A 78 25.07 17.76 -9.93
CA HIS A 78 26.43 18.29 -10.09
C HIS A 78 26.35 19.66 -10.77
N TRP A 79 25.94 20.65 -9.98
CA TRP A 79 25.87 22.07 -10.33
C TRP A 79 27.19 22.62 -10.88
N GLU A 80 28.30 22.00 -10.50
CA GLU A 80 29.68 22.41 -10.85
C GLU A 80 30.03 22.28 -12.34
N LYS A 81 29.26 21.50 -13.12
CA LYS A 81 29.55 21.26 -14.54
C LYS A 81 28.76 22.14 -15.52
N LEU A 82 27.87 23.00 -15.04
CA LEU A 82 27.00 23.84 -15.87
C LEU A 82 27.63 25.22 -16.12
N SER A 83 27.74 25.58 -17.40
CA SER A 83 28.38 26.83 -17.83
C SER A 83 27.42 28.03 -17.79
N SER A 84 26.13 27.79 -18.08
CA SER A 84 25.11 28.84 -18.19
C SER A 84 24.37 29.09 -16.87
N ASN A 85 24.09 30.36 -16.56
CA ASN A 85 23.22 30.70 -15.43
C ASN A 85 21.77 30.23 -15.65
N LEU A 86 21.33 30.11 -16.91
CA LEU A 86 19.96 29.72 -17.26
C LEU A 86 19.72 28.22 -17.06
N SER A 87 20.70 27.37 -17.36
CA SER A 87 20.65 25.93 -17.07
C SER A 87 20.65 25.66 -15.57
N ARG A 88 21.42 26.45 -14.79
CA ARG A 88 21.40 26.40 -13.31
C ARG A 88 20.01 26.71 -12.74
N SER A 89 19.33 27.75 -13.25
CA SER A 89 17.96 28.07 -12.82
C SER A 89 16.97 26.92 -13.10
N VAL A 90 17.08 26.25 -14.25
CA VAL A 90 16.24 25.08 -14.59
C VAL A 90 16.49 23.92 -13.61
N VAL A 91 17.74 23.68 -13.21
CA VAL A 91 18.08 22.65 -12.21
C VAL A 91 17.55 23.01 -10.83
N VAL A 92 17.65 24.27 -10.38
CA VAL A 92 17.03 24.72 -9.11
C VAL A 92 15.54 24.41 -9.11
N LEU A 93 14.84 24.78 -10.19
CA LEU A 93 13.41 24.57 -10.31
C LEU A 93 13.05 23.07 -10.32
N TRP A 94 13.83 22.24 -11.01
CA TRP A 94 13.63 20.79 -11.00
C TRP A 94 13.82 20.17 -9.60
N VAL A 95 14.90 20.55 -8.89
CA VAL A 95 15.14 20.08 -7.52
C VAL A 95 13.99 20.48 -6.60
N PHE A 96 13.45 21.70 -6.76
CA PHE A 96 12.28 22.14 -6.02
C PHE A 96 11.04 21.28 -6.31
N VAL A 97 10.77 20.95 -7.59
CA VAL A 97 9.67 20.06 -7.98
C VAL A 97 9.84 18.67 -7.37
N VAL A 98 11.02 18.06 -7.47
CA VAL A 98 11.33 16.75 -6.89
C VAL A 98 11.16 16.76 -5.37
N PHE A 99 11.57 17.84 -4.71
CA PHE A 99 11.40 18.00 -3.26
C PHE A 99 9.92 18.00 -2.85
N ILE A 100 9.08 18.78 -3.52
CA ILE A 100 7.63 18.83 -3.25
C ILE A 100 6.97 17.46 -3.53
N LEU A 101 7.36 16.80 -4.63
CA LEU A 101 6.87 15.46 -4.96
C LEU A 101 7.27 14.42 -3.90
N GLY A 102 8.53 14.44 -3.44
CA GLY A 102 9.03 13.55 -2.40
C GLY A 102 8.35 13.75 -1.05
N SER A 103 8.10 15.01 -0.67
CA SER A 103 7.36 15.36 0.54
C SER A 103 5.92 14.85 0.48
N ASN A 104 5.21 15.09 -0.61
CA ASN A 104 3.82 14.64 -0.77
C ASN A 104 3.71 13.11 -0.90
N TYR A 105 4.67 12.48 -1.59
CA TYR A 105 4.77 11.02 -1.66
C TYR A 105 4.87 10.42 -0.26
N THR A 106 5.78 10.95 0.56
CA THR A 106 5.99 10.48 1.93
C THR A 106 4.76 10.75 2.80
N ALA A 107 4.13 11.92 2.70
CA ALA A 107 2.92 12.25 3.44
C ALA A 107 1.75 11.33 3.08
N THR A 108 1.56 11.05 1.79
CA THR A 108 0.48 10.18 1.29
C THR A 108 0.73 8.72 1.66
N LEU A 109 1.98 8.25 1.55
CA LEU A 109 2.36 6.92 1.99
C LEU A 109 2.13 6.75 3.48
N THR A 110 2.54 7.71 4.31
CA THR A 110 2.29 7.71 5.76
C THR A 110 0.80 7.69 6.07
N SER A 111 -0.01 8.54 5.40
CA SER A 111 -1.48 8.53 5.57
C SER A 111 -2.10 7.17 5.20
N MET A 112 -1.66 6.54 4.12
CA MET A 112 -2.09 5.19 3.76
C MET A 112 -1.62 4.12 4.76
N MET A 113 -0.53 4.36 5.48
CA MET A 113 -0.04 3.46 6.51
C MET A 113 -0.78 3.61 7.84
N THR A 114 -1.26 4.82 8.16
CA THR A 114 -1.97 5.12 9.42
C THR A 114 -3.47 4.88 9.35
N VAL A 115 -4.13 5.04 8.19
CA VAL A 115 -5.59 4.89 8.09
C VAL A 115 -6.01 3.42 8.04
N GLN A 116 -6.76 2.98 9.05
CA GLN A 116 -7.56 1.76 8.96
C GLN A 116 -8.72 1.99 7.97
N GLN A 117 -8.77 1.19 6.90
CA GLN A 117 -9.82 1.33 5.89
C GLN A 117 -11.10 0.63 6.34
N ILE A 118 -12.17 1.42 6.46
CA ILE A 118 -13.54 0.93 6.55
C ILE A 118 -14.05 0.79 5.12
N GLU A 119 -14.08 -0.44 4.57
CA GLU A 119 -14.53 -0.68 3.19
C GLU A 119 -16.07 -0.69 3.12
N PHE A 120 -16.69 0.50 3.08
CA PHE A 120 -18.10 0.65 2.71
C PHE A 120 -18.23 1.11 1.25
N ASN A 121 -18.34 0.15 0.34
CA ASN A 121 -18.60 0.44 -1.08
C ASN A 121 -20.10 0.51 -1.32
N SER A 122 -20.67 1.71 -1.18
CA SER A 122 -22.11 1.95 -1.28
C SER A 122 -22.72 1.37 -2.57
N GLY A 123 -22.07 1.49 -3.74
CA GLY A 123 -22.71 1.14 -5.02
C GLY A 123 -23.06 -0.34 -5.24
N LYS A 124 -22.54 -1.29 -4.45
CA LYS A 124 -22.75 -2.75 -4.66
C LYS A 124 -22.96 -3.56 -3.38
N SER A 125 -23.07 -2.92 -2.23
CA SER A 125 -23.14 -3.61 -0.95
C SER A 125 -24.56 -3.91 -0.48
N THR A 126 -24.80 -5.17 -0.10
CA THR A 126 -25.98 -5.57 0.68
C THR A 126 -25.91 -4.92 2.06
N VAL A 127 -26.96 -4.20 2.47
CA VAL A 127 -27.06 -3.57 3.78
C VAL A 127 -28.02 -4.38 4.66
N GLY A 128 -27.58 -4.80 5.84
CA GLY A 128 -28.42 -5.45 6.83
C GLY A 128 -29.20 -4.44 7.64
N ARG A 129 -30.32 -4.90 8.22
CA ARG A 129 -31.18 -4.06 9.03
C ARG A 129 -31.70 -4.81 10.24
N GLY A 130 -31.77 -4.09 11.36
CA GLY A 130 -32.55 -4.49 12.52
C GLY A 130 -34.00 -4.82 12.21
N ALA A 131 -34.53 -5.83 12.91
CA ALA A 131 -35.94 -6.23 12.85
C ALA A 131 -36.92 -5.17 13.39
N GLY A 132 -36.43 -4.18 14.13
CA GLY A 132 -37.23 -3.10 14.73
C GLY A 132 -37.83 -2.13 13.69
N PRO A 133 -38.99 -1.51 14.00
CA PRO A 133 -39.68 -0.60 13.08
C PRO A 133 -38.86 0.66 12.77
N VAL A 134 -38.06 1.15 13.73
CA VAL A 134 -37.23 2.36 13.57
C VAL A 134 -36.16 2.15 12.49
N ALA A 135 -35.54 0.97 12.45
CA ALA A 135 -34.60 0.66 11.38
C ALA A 135 -35.31 0.56 10.00
N GLN A 136 -36.64 0.34 9.95
CA GLN A 136 -37.43 0.27 8.70
C GLN A 136 -37.52 1.60 8.02
N GLU A 137 -37.91 2.58 8.81
CA GLU A 137 -38.15 3.92 8.35
C GLU A 137 -36.82 4.56 7.94
N ALA A 138 -35.71 4.16 8.57
CA ALA A 138 -34.37 4.57 8.15
C ALA A 138 -34.06 4.17 6.71
N ILE A 139 -34.34 2.93 6.29
CA ILE A 139 -34.02 2.48 4.92
C ILE A 139 -34.93 3.12 3.87
N GLY A 140 -36.17 3.43 4.23
CA GLY A 140 -37.12 4.14 3.36
C GLY A 140 -36.83 5.63 3.19
N ASN A 141 -35.88 6.18 3.94
CA ASN A 141 -35.50 7.58 3.82
C ASN A 141 -34.60 7.78 2.57
N PRO A 142 -34.99 8.67 1.63
CA PRO A 142 -34.23 8.91 0.40
C PRO A 142 -32.81 9.44 0.63
N ASN A 143 -32.49 9.92 1.85
CA ASN A 143 -31.14 10.33 2.24
C ASN A 143 -30.20 9.13 2.49
N PHE A 144 -30.70 7.89 2.52
CA PHE A 144 -29.83 6.72 2.58
C PHE A 144 -29.36 6.33 1.17
N PRO A 145 -28.04 6.28 0.94
CA PRO A 145 -27.51 5.71 -0.29
C PRO A 145 -27.94 4.24 -0.35
N ASN A 146 -28.79 3.92 -1.34
CA ASN A 146 -29.36 2.62 -1.67
C ASN A 146 -30.68 2.20 -0.98
N SER A 147 -31.71 3.04 -1.07
CA SER A 147 -33.12 2.63 -0.87
C SER A 147 -33.55 1.40 -1.73
N HIS A 148 -32.72 0.92 -2.67
CA HIS A 148 -32.97 -0.23 -3.54
C HIS A 148 -32.12 -1.48 -3.24
N SER A 149 -31.23 -1.46 -2.23
CA SER A 149 -30.40 -2.64 -1.90
C SER A 149 -31.25 -3.71 -1.20
N LYS A 150 -30.99 -5.00 -1.47
CA LYS A 150 -31.59 -6.12 -0.73
C LYS A 150 -31.27 -5.95 0.75
N SER A 151 -32.23 -5.49 1.55
CA SER A 151 -32.05 -5.39 2.99
C SER A 151 -32.33 -6.74 3.64
N ILE A 152 -31.35 -7.31 4.32
CA ILE A 152 -31.55 -8.53 5.10
C ILE A 152 -32.07 -8.12 6.48
N ARG A 153 -33.25 -8.61 6.84
CA ARG A 153 -33.80 -8.44 8.20
C ARG A 153 -33.06 -9.38 9.13
N LEU A 154 -32.47 -8.81 10.17
CA LEU A 154 -31.72 -9.53 11.18
C LEU A 154 -32.35 -9.25 12.55
N THR A 155 -32.40 -10.25 13.42
CA THR A 155 -33.19 -10.18 14.66
C THR A 155 -32.35 -10.37 15.92
N SER A 156 -31.16 -10.97 15.83
CA SER A 156 -30.29 -11.23 16.97
C SER A 156 -28.86 -10.72 16.77
N LEU A 157 -28.18 -10.47 17.88
CA LEU A 157 -26.77 -10.07 17.88
C LEU A 157 -25.87 -11.09 17.17
N GLU A 158 -26.17 -12.38 17.29
CA GLU A 158 -25.43 -13.47 16.63
C GLU A 158 -25.62 -13.42 15.11
N GLU A 159 -26.84 -13.12 14.66
CA GLU A 159 -27.16 -12.91 13.25
C GLU A 159 -26.41 -11.69 12.69
N TYR A 160 -26.30 -10.61 13.49
CA TYR A 160 -25.55 -9.41 13.13
C TYR A 160 -24.08 -9.74 12.90
N VAL A 161 -23.46 -10.43 13.87
CA VAL A 161 -22.05 -10.84 13.80
C VAL A 161 -21.83 -11.75 12.60
N LYS A 162 -22.71 -12.73 12.38
CA LYS A 162 -22.60 -13.68 11.26
C LYS A 162 -22.70 -12.96 9.92
N ALA A 163 -23.75 -12.19 9.69
CA ALA A 163 -24.00 -11.50 8.43
C ALA A 163 -22.89 -10.48 8.10
N LEU A 164 -22.42 -9.69 9.08
CA LEU A 164 -21.31 -8.75 8.89
C LEU A 164 -19.98 -9.48 8.65
N SER A 165 -19.80 -10.67 9.22
CA SER A 165 -18.58 -11.47 9.04
C SER A 165 -18.52 -12.16 7.69
N GLU A 166 -19.64 -12.64 7.17
CA GLU A 166 -19.71 -13.24 5.83
C GLU A 166 -19.48 -12.17 4.75
N GLY A 167 -19.98 -10.95 4.98
CA GLY A 167 -19.85 -9.83 4.06
C GLY A 167 -20.70 -10.00 2.80
N SER A 168 -20.97 -8.90 2.08
CA SER A 168 -21.90 -8.91 0.93
C SER A 168 -21.50 -9.88 -0.19
N LYS A 169 -20.21 -10.20 -0.34
CA LYS A 169 -19.72 -11.15 -1.37
C LYS A 169 -20.09 -12.62 -1.09
N ASN A 170 -20.26 -13.01 0.18
CA ASN A 170 -20.54 -14.39 0.57
C ASN A 170 -21.98 -14.57 1.05
N GLY A 171 -22.90 -13.70 0.60
CA GLY A 171 -24.32 -13.76 0.99
C GLY A 171 -24.69 -13.04 2.30
N GLY A 172 -23.71 -12.43 2.98
CA GLY A 172 -23.92 -11.59 4.16
C GLY A 172 -24.18 -10.11 3.83
N VAL A 173 -23.79 -9.21 4.73
CA VAL A 173 -24.00 -7.76 4.62
C VAL A 173 -22.69 -7.00 4.80
N SER A 174 -22.50 -5.89 4.09
CA SER A 174 -21.30 -5.04 4.26
C SER A 174 -21.45 -4.05 5.41
N ALA A 175 -22.68 -3.63 5.70
CA ALA A 175 -23.00 -2.77 6.82
C ALA A 175 -24.37 -3.14 7.39
N LEU A 176 -24.59 -2.80 8.65
CA LEU A 176 -25.82 -3.00 9.37
C LEU A 176 -26.33 -1.66 9.87
N ILE A 177 -27.59 -1.35 9.61
CA ILE A 177 -28.31 -0.20 10.14
C ILE A 177 -29.13 -0.66 11.34
N GLU A 178 -28.91 -0.02 12.48
CA GLU A 178 -29.60 -0.33 13.73
C GLU A 178 -29.61 0.88 14.69
N GLU A 179 -30.45 0.84 15.71
CA GLU A 179 -30.41 1.79 16.81
C GLU A 179 -29.09 1.73 17.60
N MET A 180 -28.65 2.90 18.08
CA MET A 180 -27.33 3.05 18.69
C MET A 180 -27.00 2.15 19.89
N PRO A 181 -27.90 1.84 20.85
CA PRO A 181 -27.51 0.98 21.97
C PRO A 181 -27.12 -0.43 21.52
N TYR A 182 -27.79 -0.99 20.52
CA TYR A 182 -27.42 -2.31 19.99
C TYR A 182 -26.07 -2.27 19.25
N ILE A 183 -25.81 -1.18 18.51
CA ILE A 183 -24.51 -0.96 17.87
C ILE A 183 -23.41 -0.79 18.92
N ASN A 184 -23.66 -0.05 19.98
CA ASN A 184 -22.72 0.15 21.08
C ASN A 184 -22.34 -1.20 21.69
N VAL A 185 -23.31 -2.04 22.04
CA VAL A 185 -23.07 -3.40 22.58
C VAL A 185 -22.27 -4.26 21.59
N LEU A 186 -22.59 -4.22 20.29
CA LEU A 186 -21.89 -5.00 19.27
C LEU A 186 -20.41 -4.60 19.14
N VAL A 187 -20.15 -3.29 19.02
CA VAL A 187 -18.79 -2.75 18.89
C VAL A 187 -17.99 -3.00 20.16
N GLU A 188 -18.62 -2.85 21.31
CA GLU A 188 -18.01 -3.09 22.62
C GLU A 188 -17.63 -4.56 22.84
N LYS A 189 -18.50 -5.48 22.39
CA LYS A 189 -18.24 -6.93 22.49
C LYS A 189 -17.18 -7.41 21.49
N TYR A 190 -16.99 -6.70 20.37
CA TYR A 190 -16.09 -7.08 19.28
C TYR A 190 -15.30 -5.89 18.69
N PRO A 191 -14.48 -5.21 19.51
CA PRO A 191 -13.86 -3.92 19.14
C PRO A 191 -12.87 -4.02 17.97
N THR A 192 -12.26 -5.20 17.77
CA THR A 192 -11.29 -5.44 16.69
C THR A 192 -11.93 -5.87 15.37
N ARG A 193 -13.24 -6.18 15.37
CA ARG A 193 -13.93 -6.75 14.20
C ARG A 193 -14.92 -5.80 13.57
N PHE A 194 -15.51 -4.89 14.34
CA PHE A 194 -16.56 -4.00 13.87
C PHE A 194 -16.29 -2.56 14.31
N SER A 195 -16.70 -1.60 13.48
CA SER A 195 -16.60 -0.18 13.81
C SER A 195 -17.83 0.57 13.31
N LYS A 196 -18.15 1.67 13.99
CA LYS A 196 -19.25 2.56 13.60
C LYS A 196 -18.83 3.35 12.36
N VAL A 197 -19.75 3.51 11.41
CA VAL A 197 -19.47 4.14 10.12
C VAL A 197 -20.42 5.31 9.88
N GLY A 198 -19.86 6.42 9.39
CA GLY A 198 -20.63 7.61 9.02
C GLY A 198 -21.11 8.42 10.22
N HIS A 199 -21.93 9.44 9.92
CA HIS A 199 -22.56 10.25 10.95
C HIS A 199 -23.69 9.48 11.62
N VAL A 200 -23.71 9.49 12.95
CA VAL A 200 -24.89 9.10 13.72
C VAL A 200 -26.00 10.06 13.36
N MET A 201 -27.11 9.55 12.83
CA MET A 201 -28.27 10.39 12.59
C MET A 201 -28.91 10.67 13.94
N PRO A 202 -28.94 11.93 14.40
CA PRO A 202 -29.67 12.30 15.59
C PRO A 202 -31.16 12.30 15.23
N THR A 203 -31.75 11.12 15.09
CA THR A 203 -33.20 11.01 15.21
C THR A 203 -33.54 11.29 16.66
N THR A 204 -34.51 12.16 16.89
CA THR A 204 -35.06 12.52 18.22
C THR A 204 -35.78 11.37 18.94
N ASN A 205 -35.55 10.12 18.50
CA ASN A 205 -36.21 8.95 19.03
C ASN A 205 -35.34 8.35 20.14
N GLY A 206 -35.76 8.61 21.38
CA GLY A 206 -35.27 7.93 22.57
C GLY A 206 -36.21 6.81 22.98
N PHE A 207 -35.68 5.84 23.71
CA PHE A 207 -36.51 4.88 24.42
C PHE A 207 -37.30 5.60 25.53
N GLY A 208 -38.51 5.12 25.78
CA GLY A 208 -39.38 5.67 26.81
C GLY A 208 -40.23 4.59 27.45
N PHE A 209 -40.79 4.91 28.61
CA PHE A 209 -41.77 4.06 29.28
C PHE A 209 -43.15 4.35 28.70
N ALA A 210 -43.86 3.30 28.30
CA ALA A 210 -45.19 3.42 27.72
C ALA A 210 -46.26 3.25 28.80
N PHE A 211 -47.24 4.17 28.82
CA PHE A 211 -48.38 4.13 29.72
C PHE A 211 -49.68 4.26 28.93
N ARG A 212 -50.79 3.77 29.49
CA ARG A 212 -52.12 4.03 28.92
C ARG A 212 -52.40 5.53 28.90
N LYS A 213 -53.09 5.99 27.86
CA LYS A 213 -53.45 7.40 27.71
C LYS A 213 -54.28 7.86 28.92
N GLY A 214 -53.91 8.99 29.52
CA GLY A 214 -54.54 9.52 30.73
C GLY A 214 -54.05 8.90 32.04
N SER A 215 -53.05 8.01 32.00
CA SER A 215 -52.48 7.45 33.23
C SER A 215 -51.82 8.54 34.08
N PRO A 216 -52.17 8.69 35.37
CA PRO A 216 -51.60 9.72 36.24
C PRO A 216 -50.10 9.51 36.48
N ILE A 217 -49.63 8.25 36.47
CA ILE A 217 -48.23 7.90 36.75
C ILE A 217 -47.25 8.34 35.66
N ALA A 218 -47.74 8.60 34.43
CA ALA A 218 -46.87 8.96 33.32
C ALA A 218 -46.11 10.27 33.60
N HIS A 219 -46.78 11.22 34.25
CA HIS A 219 -46.19 12.49 34.64
C HIS A 219 -45.15 12.33 35.74
N ASP A 220 -45.45 11.54 36.77
CA ASP A 220 -44.54 11.28 37.89
C ASP A 220 -43.27 10.58 37.42
N ILE A 221 -43.40 9.56 36.56
CA ILE A 221 -42.25 8.85 35.98
C ILE A 221 -41.43 9.77 35.08
N SER A 222 -42.06 10.62 34.28
CA SER A 222 -41.35 11.59 33.43
C SER A 222 -40.53 12.58 34.28
N ARG A 223 -41.08 13.03 35.41
CA ARG A 223 -40.37 13.89 36.37
C ARG A 223 -39.18 13.17 36.99
N GLU A 224 -39.34 11.93 37.42
CA GLU A 224 -38.23 11.16 38.00
C GLU A 224 -37.12 10.88 36.96
N ILE A 225 -37.47 10.58 35.71
CA ILE A 225 -36.48 10.43 34.63
C ILE A 225 -35.71 11.73 34.40
N ALA A 226 -36.36 12.89 34.48
CA ALA A 226 -35.68 14.18 34.36
C ALA A 226 -34.69 14.39 35.50
N LYS A 227 -35.06 14.08 36.75
CA LYS A 227 -34.14 14.14 37.90
C LYS A 227 -32.93 13.22 37.71
N LEU A 228 -33.16 11.96 37.30
CA LEU A 228 -32.08 11.00 37.03
C LEU A 228 -31.15 11.43 35.90
N ARG A 229 -31.61 12.31 35.00
CA ARG A 229 -30.79 12.92 33.95
C ARG A 229 -29.97 14.09 34.50
N GLU A 230 -30.59 14.95 35.29
CA GLU A 230 -29.94 16.13 35.89
C GLU A 230 -28.87 15.75 36.91
N ASP A 231 -29.11 14.71 37.71
CA ASP A 231 -28.16 14.24 38.73
C ASP A 231 -27.04 13.32 38.18
N GLY A 232 -27.08 13.00 36.88
CA GLY A 232 -26.10 12.16 36.20
C GLY A 232 -26.25 10.65 36.46
N THR A 233 -27.28 10.20 37.17
CA THR A 233 -27.51 8.76 37.45
C THR A 233 -27.69 7.96 36.17
N LEU A 234 -28.42 8.49 35.19
CA LEU A 234 -28.58 7.83 33.88
C LEU A 234 -27.22 7.66 33.16
N GLN A 235 -26.33 8.65 33.26
CA GLN A 235 -25.00 8.55 32.65
C GLN A 235 -24.14 7.51 33.38
N ARG A 236 -24.25 7.41 34.71
CA ARG A 236 -23.57 6.37 35.49
C ARG A 236 -24.04 4.98 35.08
N LEU A 237 -25.36 4.78 34.95
CA LEU A 237 -25.93 3.53 34.44
C LEU A 237 -25.46 3.24 33.00
N GLU A 238 -25.45 4.24 32.13
CA GLU A 238 -24.95 4.07 30.76
C GLU A 238 -23.50 3.57 30.77
N ASN A 239 -22.64 4.18 31.58
CA ASN A 239 -21.25 3.75 31.72
C ASN A 239 -21.15 2.33 32.29
N GLU A 240 -21.92 1.99 33.33
CA GLU A 240 -21.88 0.68 33.98
C GLU A 240 -22.32 -0.46 33.05
N TRP A 241 -23.36 -0.23 32.24
CA TRP A 241 -23.96 -1.25 31.39
C TRP A 241 -23.37 -1.32 29.98
N PHE A 242 -22.81 -0.22 29.47
CA PHE A 242 -22.28 -0.16 28.09
C PHE A 242 -20.78 0.05 27.99
N LYS A 243 -20.06 0.44 29.06
CA LYS A 243 -18.60 0.47 29.05
C LYS A 243 -18.07 -0.75 29.78
N ASN A 244 -17.30 -1.61 29.11
CA ASN A 244 -16.55 -2.64 29.81
C ASN A 244 -15.32 -2.02 30.49
N PRO A 245 -14.94 -2.45 31.70
CA PRO A 245 -13.64 -2.08 32.27
C PRO A 245 -12.45 -2.66 31.47
N ILE A 246 -12.68 -3.66 30.61
CA ILE A 246 -11.67 -4.18 29.67
C ILE A 246 -11.35 -3.14 28.57
N THR A 247 -12.24 -2.17 28.35
CA THR A 247 -12.11 -1.09 27.36
C THR A 247 -12.00 0.28 28.02
N ASP A 248 -11.56 0.33 29.29
CA ASP A 248 -10.96 1.54 29.86
C ASP A 248 -9.57 1.80 29.21
N PHE A 249 -9.59 1.90 27.89
CA PHE A 249 -8.72 2.77 27.11
C PHE A 249 -9.36 4.16 27.18
N ASP A 250 -9.41 4.73 28.38
CA ASP A 250 -9.42 6.18 28.50
C ASP A 250 -8.10 6.66 27.89
N SER A 251 -8.23 7.48 26.83
CA SER A 251 -7.35 7.59 25.65
C SER A 251 -7.68 6.52 24.61
N ARG A 252 -8.28 6.85 23.45
CA ARG A 252 -7.65 7.59 22.34
C ARG A 252 -6.15 7.36 22.10
N ASN A 253 -5.49 6.51 22.87
CA ASN A 253 -4.29 5.81 22.48
C ASN A 253 -4.78 4.57 21.79
N THR A 254 -5.10 4.75 20.51
CA THR A 254 -4.68 3.80 19.51
C THR A 254 -3.42 3.07 20.00
N SER A 255 -3.56 1.84 20.49
CA SER A 255 -2.84 0.80 19.79
C SER A 255 -3.58 0.72 18.44
N ASP A 256 -3.28 1.53 17.43
CA ASP A 256 -1.97 1.59 16.79
C ASP A 256 -1.14 0.33 17.10
N SER A 257 -1.78 -0.83 16.95
CA SER A 257 -1.13 -1.88 16.18
C SER A 257 -0.98 -1.34 14.76
N VAL A 258 -0.11 -0.33 14.61
CA VAL A 258 0.57 -0.06 13.36
C VAL A 258 1.25 -1.38 13.08
N ASN A 259 0.62 -2.20 12.24
CA ASN A 259 1.21 -3.45 11.83
C ASN A 259 2.60 -3.10 11.32
N PRO A 260 3.66 -3.64 11.93
CA PRO A 260 5.01 -3.29 11.54
C PRO A 260 5.15 -3.57 10.05
N LEU A 261 5.84 -2.67 9.36
CA LEU A 261 6.12 -2.82 7.95
C LEU A 261 6.81 -4.16 7.74
N THR A 262 6.24 -5.00 6.89
CA THR A 262 6.79 -6.32 6.59
C THR A 262 7.65 -6.24 5.34
N VAL A 263 8.59 -7.19 5.20
CA VAL A 263 9.37 -7.36 3.96
C VAL A 263 8.45 -7.52 2.74
N ARG A 264 7.26 -8.10 2.93
CA ARG A 264 6.26 -8.28 1.87
C ARG A 264 5.65 -6.96 1.39
N ASP A 265 5.58 -5.92 2.23
CA ASP A 265 5.09 -4.61 1.80
C ASP A 265 6.07 -3.93 0.81
N PHE A 266 7.37 -4.17 0.96
CA PHE A 266 8.41 -3.67 0.05
C PHE A 266 8.96 -4.72 -0.92
N GLY A 267 8.33 -5.88 -1.02
CA GLY A 267 8.86 -7.00 -1.78
C GLY A 267 9.08 -6.68 -3.27
N GLY A 268 8.20 -5.89 -3.89
CA GLY A 268 8.38 -5.45 -5.28
C GLY A 268 9.63 -4.59 -5.50
N LEU A 269 9.98 -3.74 -4.52
CA LEU A 269 11.20 -2.93 -4.57
C LEU A 269 12.45 -3.80 -4.51
N PHE A 270 12.48 -4.79 -3.62
CA PHE A 270 13.59 -5.74 -3.52
C PHE A 270 13.73 -6.60 -4.78
N ILE A 271 12.61 -7.02 -5.40
CA ILE A 271 12.63 -7.76 -6.66
C ILE A 271 13.24 -6.93 -7.79
N ILE A 272 12.83 -5.68 -7.95
CA ILE A 272 13.40 -4.78 -8.98
C ILE A 272 14.92 -4.62 -8.77
N ASN A 273 15.34 -4.35 -7.53
CA ASN A 273 16.75 -4.21 -7.20
C ASN A 273 17.54 -5.50 -7.47
N GLY A 274 16.99 -6.66 -7.10
CA GLY A 274 17.60 -7.95 -7.37
C GLY A 274 17.78 -8.24 -8.85
N ILE A 275 16.76 -7.96 -9.67
CA ILE A 275 16.84 -8.10 -11.14
C ILE A 275 17.92 -7.17 -11.71
N PHE A 276 17.96 -5.91 -11.27
CA PHE A 276 18.95 -4.95 -11.73
C PHE A 276 20.39 -5.38 -11.40
N LEU A 277 20.63 -5.86 -10.18
CA LEU A 277 21.93 -6.39 -9.75
C LEU A 277 22.30 -7.65 -10.55
N ALA A 278 21.36 -8.56 -10.81
CA ALA A 278 21.60 -9.76 -11.59
C ALA A 278 21.98 -9.43 -13.04
N ILE A 279 21.27 -8.49 -13.68
CA ILE A 279 21.59 -8.02 -15.04
C ILE A 279 22.98 -7.36 -15.06
N THR A 280 23.29 -6.49 -14.09
CA THR A 280 24.59 -5.81 -14.01
C THR A 280 25.72 -6.82 -13.83
N CYS A 281 25.55 -7.81 -12.94
CA CYS A 281 26.51 -8.89 -12.72
C CYS A 281 26.70 -9.72 -13.99
N PHE A 282 25.62 -10.06 -14.69
CA PHE A 282 25.68 -10.79 -15.95
C PHE A 282 26.44 -10.01 -17.04
N LEU A 283 26.15 -8.72 -17.21
CA LEU A 283 26.86 -7.86 -18.16
C LEU A 283 28.34 -7.70 -17.79
N PHE A 284 28.66 -7.61 -16.51
CA PHE A 284 30.04 -7.55 -16.02
C PHE A 284 30.79 -8.86 -16.30
N LEU A 285 30.19 -10.01 -15.99
CA LEU A 285 30.77 -11.34 -16.25
C LEU A 285 30.97 -11.57 -17.75
N THR A 286 29.99 -11.23 -18.58
CA THR A 286 30.13 -11.34 -20.04
C THR A 286 31.21 -10.42 -20.59
N SER A 287 31.35 -9.20 -20.07
CA SER A 287 32.45 -8.28 -20.42
C SER A 287 33.82 -8.82 -20.01
N LEU A 288 33.95 -9.37 -18.79
CA LEU A 288 35.17 -10.01 -18.31
C LEU A 288 35.52 -11.23 -19.16
N LEU A 289 34.54 -12.08 -19.45
CA LEU A 289 34.72 -13.25 -20.31
C LEU A 289 35.12 -12.83 -21.71
N TYR A 290 34.52 -11.77 -22.28
CA TYR A 290 34.87 -11.27 -23.60
C TYR A 290 36.30 -10.71 -23.65
N LYS A 291 36.69 -9.87 -22.67
CA LYS A 291 38.05 -9.32 -22.57
C LYS A 291 39.11 -10.40 -22.35
N ASN A 292 38.81 -11.37 -21.48
CA ASN A 292 39.72 -12.47 -21.17
C ASN A 292 39.52 -13.69 -22.09
N PHE A 293 38.64 -13.62 -23.10
CA PHE A 293 38.34 -14.73 -24.01
C PHE A 293 39.60 -15.17 -24.78
N HIS A 294 40.43 -14.21 -25.17
CA HIS A 294 41.70 -14.47 -25.83
C HIS A 294 42.66 -15.25 -24.92
N VAL A 295 42.79 -14.82 -23.66
CA VAL A 295 43.65 -15.46 -22.64
C VAL A 295 43.12 -16.85 -22.28
N MET A 296 41.80 -17.01 -22.13
CA MET A 296 41.14 -18.30 -21.87
C MET A 296 41.34 -19.28 -23.04
N LYS A 297 41.30 -18.80 -24.28
CA LYS A 297 41.53 -19.61 -25.50
C LYS A 297 42.99 -20.03 -25.66
N GLU A 298 43.94 -19.22 -25.19
CA GLU A 298 45.36 -19.58 -25.12
C GLU A 298 45.64 -20.61 -24.03
N TRP A 299 45.11 -20.41 -22.82
CA TRP A 299 45.20 -21.39 -21.74
C TRP A 299 44.55 -22.73 -22.11
N GLY A 300 43.39 -22.72 -22.76
CA GLY A 300 42.73 -23.93 -23.26
C GLY A 300 43.59 -24.70 -24.29
N ARG A 301 44.35 -23.99 -25.14
CA ARG A 301 45.31 -24.62 -26.06
C ARG A 301 46.50 -25.24 -25.32
N LEU A 302 47.05 -24.55 -24.32
CA LEU A 302 48.17 -25.04 -23.52
C LEU A 302 47.80 -26.27 -22.68
N VAL A 303 46.62 -26.27 -22.06
CA VAL A 303 46.11 -27.43 -21.31
C VAL A 303 45.88 -28.62 -22.25
N LYS A 304 45.31 -28.40 -23.44
CA LYS A 304 45.15 -29.45 -24.45
C LYS A 304 46.50 -30.02 -24.91
N GLN A 305 47.50 -29.17 -25.14
CA GLN A 305 48.87 -29.61 -25.47
C GLN A 305 49.52 -30.40 -24.34
N TYR A 306 49.37 -29.96 -23.09
CA TYR A 306 49.90 -30.66 -21.91
C TYR A 306 49.27 -32.04 -21.74
N ILE A 307 47.94 -32.15 -21.87
CA ILE A 307 47.22 -33.42 -21.80
C ILE A 307 47.64 -34.36 -22.95
N CYS A 308 47.74 -33.86 -24.19
CA CYS A 308 48.23 -34.65 -25.31
C CYS A 308 49.67 -35.14 -25.10
N MET A 309 50.58 -34.28 -24.60
CA MET A 309 51.95 -34.68 -24.27
C MET A 309 51.99 -35.75 -23.19
N LYS A 310 51.18 -35.62 -22.13
CA LYS A 310 51.12 -36.59 -21.03
C LYS A 310 50.59 -37.95 -21.51
N ILE A 311 49.56 -37.97 -22.36
CA ILE A 311 49.03 -39.19 -22.96
C ILE A 311 50.06 -39.82 -23.90
N PHE A 312 50.75 -39.02 -24.72
CA PHE A 312 51.76 -39.51 -25.65
C PHE A 312 52.97 -40.09 -24.91
N LYS A 313 53.42 -39.45 -23.82
CA LYS A 313 54.49 -39.96 -22.97
C LYS A 313 54.10 -41.28 -22.31
N ASN A 314 52.88 -41.37 -21.76
CA ASN A 314 52.37 -42.60 -21.17
C ASN A 314 52.29 -43.76 -22.19
N LYS A 315 51.91 -43.46 -23.45
CA LYS A 315 51.88 -44.45 -24.54
C LYS A 315 53.28 -44.88 -25.00
N ARG A 316 54.25 -43.97 -24.99
CA ARG A 316 55.66 -44.27 -25.32
C ARG A 316 56.32 -45.11 -24.23
N ASP A 317 56.04 -44.81 -22.96
CA ASP A 317 56.53 -45.57 -21.81
C ASP A 317 55.92 -46.99 -21.78
N ALA A 318 54.64 -47.14 -22.15
CA ALA A 318 54.01 -48.46 -22.31
C ALA A 318 54.60 -49.29 -23.47
N ASN A 319 54.94 -48.64 -24.60
CA ASN A 319 55.55 -49.32 -25.75
C ASN A 319 57.04 -49.66 -25.54
N ALA A 320 57.75 -48.97 -24.65
CA ALA A 320 59.13 -49.28 -24.29
C ALA A 320 59.25 -50.56 -23.42
N VAL A 321 58.17 -50.98 -22.76
CA VAL A 321 58.12 -52.20 -21.93
C VAL A 321 57.88 -53.47 -22.78
N HIS A 322 57.40 -53.34 -24.03
CA HIS A 322 57.21 -54.47 -24.94
C HIS A 322 57.78 -54.21 -26.35
N PRO A 323 59.09 -54.40 -26.58
CA PRO A 323 59.65 -54.37 -27.92
C PRO A 323 59.50 -55.75 -28.59
N LYS A 324 58.70 -55.81 -29.67
CA LYS A 324 58.69 -56.85 -30.72
C LYS A 324 58.45 -58.31 -30.29
N LEU A 325 57.25 -58.81 -30.56
CA LEU A 325 57.05 -60.15 -31.13
C LEU A 325 56.21 -59.96 -32.40
N ASP A 326 56.86 -59.71 -33.53
CA ASP A 326 56.27 -59.84 -34.86
C ASP A 326 57.39 -60.26 -35.82
N ASN A 327 57.68 -61.57 -35.78
CA ASN A 327 58.32 -62.33 -36.83
C ASN A 327 57.56 -63.67 -36.86
N LEU A 328 56.52 -63.72 -37.68
CA LEU A 328 55.97 -64.93 -38.31
C LEU A 328 55.23 -64.53 -39.57
#